data_AF-A0A7D8EPM4-F1
#
_entry.id   AF-A0A7D8EPM4-F1
#
_cell.length_a   1.000
_cell.length_b   1.000
_cell.length_c   1.000
_cell.angle_alpha   90.00
_cell.angle_beta   90.00
_cell.angle_gamma   90.00
#
_symmetry.space_group_name_H-M   'P 1'
#
loop_
_entity.id
_entity.type
_entity.pdbx_description
1 polymer ?
#
loop_
_entity_poly.entity_id
_entity_poly.type
_entity_poly.pdbx_seq_one_letter_code
_entity_poly.pdbx_strand_id
1 'polypeptide(L)' 'MILLENNTPWVADGLRSLGSSVDRKAFQSLLVEMLKENNIEFVHVKEADYDGRFLRCVELVKEMMGEQG' A
#
# COMPACT_ATOMS: atom_id res chain seq x y z
N MET A 1 7.72 -1.01 6.24
CA MET A 1 6.98 -1.61 5.10
C MET A 1 6.05 -0.56 4.48
N ILE A 2 5.85 -0.54 3.16
CA ILE A 2 4.88 0.36 2.49
C ILE A 2 3.66 -0.45 2.07
N LEU A 3 2.47 -0.04 2.50
CA LEU A 3 1.19 -0.63 2.16
C LEU A 3 0.40 0.34 1.28
N LEU A 4 -0.06 -0.11 0.11
CA LEU A 4 -0.85 0.70 -0.81
C LEU A 4 -2.35 0.39 -0.66
N GLU A 5 -3.17 1.43 -0.57
CA GLU A 5 -4.63 1.30 -0.53
C GLU A 5 -5.18 0.70 -1.84
N ASN A 6 -6.31 -0.01 -1.80
CA ASN A 6 -6.92 -0.64 -2.97
C ASN A 6 -7.95 0.26 -3.68
N ASN A 7 -7.75 1.58 -3.65
CA ASN A 7 -8.66 2.56 -4.26
C ASN A 7 -8.28 2.96 -5.70
N THR A 8 -7.11 2.52 -6.20
CA THR A 8 -6.64 2.82 -7.57
C THR A 8 -6.44 1.52 -8.36
N PRO A 9 -7.02 1.37 -9.56
CA PRO A 9 -6.88 0.17 -10.37
C PRO A 9 -5.47 0.08 -11.00
N TRP A 10 -4.54 -0.59 -10.33
CA TRP A 10 -3.19 -0.83 -10.84
C TRP A 10 -3.13 -2.02 -11.78
N VAL A 11 -2.39 -1.91 -12.88
CA VAL A 11 -2.33 -2.95 -13.93
C VAL A 11 -1.68 -4.25 -13.43
N ALA A 12 -0.78 -4.18 -12.44
CA ALA A 12 0.04 -5.29 -11.97
C ALA A 12 0.05 -5.45 -10.42
N ASP A 13 -1.01 -5.06 -9.71
CA ASP A 13 -1.05 -5.09 -8.24
C ASP A 13 -1.25 -6.49 -7.62
N GLY A 14 -1.30 -7.55 -8.41
CA GLY A 14 -1.56 -8.92 -7.96
C GLY A 14 -2.99 -9.16 -7.45
N LEU A 15 -3.64 -8.13 -6.90
CA LEU A 15 -5.00 -8.11 -6.36
C LEU A 15 -6.07 -8.32 -7.44
N ARG A 16 -5.74 -8.08 -8.72
CA ARG A 16 -6.61 -8.46 -9.84
C ARG A 16 -6.79 -9.97 -10.00
N SER A 17 -5.86 -10.79 -9.50
CA SER A 17 -6.03 -12.25 -9.48
C SER A 17 -7.01 -12.72 -8.40
N LEU A 18 -7.30 -11.89 -7.40
CA LEU A 18 -8.10 -12.22 -6.22
C LEU A 18 -9.62 -12.05 -6.41
N GLY A 19 -10.09 -11.64 -7.60
CA GLY A 19 -11.51 -11.61 -7.93
C GLY A 19 -12.18 -10.24 -7.76
N SER A 20 -13.34 -10.21 -7.08
CA SER A 20 -14.23 -9.04 -7.05
C SER A 20 -13.68 -7.88 -6.22
N SER A 21 -14.27 -6.69 -6.34
CA SER A 21 -13.91 -5.52 -5.52
C SER A 21 -14.15 -5.75 -4.02
N VAL A 22 -15.04 -6.67 -3.65
CA VAL A 22 -15.32 -7.05 -2.26
C VAL A 22 -14.19 -7.92 -1.71
N ASP A 23 -13.79 -8.94 -2.46
CA ASP A 23 -12.71 -9.86 -2.07
C ASP A 23 -11.39 -9.11 -1.89
N ARG A 24 -11.14 -8.15 -2.78
CA ARG A 24 -10.03 -7.21 -2.74
C ARG A 24 -9.95 -6.39 -1.44
N LYS A 25 -11.08 -5.92 -0.92
CA LYS A 25 -11.15 -5.19 0.36
C LYS A 25 -10.99 -6.12 1.56
N ALA A 26 -11.59 -7.30 1.50
CA ALA A 26 -11.47 -8.30 2.55
C ALA A 26 -10.00 -8.74 2.72
N PHE A 27 -9.31 -9.01 1.61
CA PHE A 27 -7.89 -9.34 1.62
C PHE A 27 -7.02 -8.24 2.24
N GLN A 28 -7.24 -6.98 1.84
CA GLN A 28 -6.46 -5.87 2.40
C GLN A 28 -6.71 -5.70 3.90
N SER A 29 -7.94 -5.90 4.36
CA SER A 29 -8.28 -5.85 5.79
C SER A 29 -7.53 -6.93 6.56
N LEU A 30 -7.52 -8.16 6.04
CA LEU A 30 -6.78 -9.28 6.62
C LEU A 30 -5.26 -9.02 6.65
N LEU A 31 -4.70 -8.47 5.58
CA LEU A 31 -3.28 -8.12 5.54
C LEU A 31 -2.93 -7.08 6.61
N VAL A 32 -3.74 -6.04 6.78
CA VAL A 32 -3.54 -5.02 7.82
C VAL A 32 -3.62 -5.63 9.21
N GLU A 33 -4.56 -6.54 9.45
CA GLU A 33 -4.70 -7.25 10.72
C GLU A 33 -3.45 -8.08 11.02
N MET A 34 -3.01 -8.91 10.07
CA MET A 34 -1.79 -9.72 10.22
C MET A 34 -0.55 -8.87 10.49
N LEU A 35 -0.37 -7.73 9.81
CA LEU A 35 0.76 -6.83 10.05
C LEU A 35 0.74 -6.28 11.48
N LYS A 36 -0.43 -5.89 11.99
CA LYS A 36 -0.59 -5.39 13.36
C LYS A 36 -0.35 -6.49 14.39
N GLU A 37 -0.91 -7.68 14.19
CA GLU A 37 -0.74 -8.83 15.09
C GLU A 37 0.72 -9.27 15.22
N ASN A 38 1.50 -9.09 14.15
CA ASN A 38 2.93 -9.42 14.14
C ASN A 38 3.84 -8.23 14.48
N ASN A 39 3.29 -7.11 14.99
CA ASN A 39 4.02 -5.89 15.33
C ASN A 39 4.92 -5.37 14.19
N ILE A 40 4.50 -5.56 12.94
CA ILE A 40 5.24 -5.08 11.77
C ILE A 40 4.84 -3.63 11.52
N GLU A 41 5.79 -2.71 11.60
CA GLU A 41 5.56 -1.31 11.27
C GLU A 41 5.37 -1.12 9.76
N PHE A 42 4.27 -0.46 9.39
CA PHE A 42 3.96 -0.13 8.01
C PHE A 42 3.41 1.29 7.87
N VAL A 43 3.71 1.89 6.73
CA VAL A 43 3.15 3.16 6.30
C VAL A 43 2.06 2.88 5.28
N HIS A 44 0.85 3.39 5.52
CA HIS A 44 -0.30 3.21 4.64
C HIS A 44 -0.47 4.41 3.71
N VAL A 45 -0.24 4.21 2.41
CA VAL A 45 -0.38 5.18 1.31
C VAL A 45 -1.81 5.09 0.76
N LYS A 46 -2.55 6.20 0.79
CA LYS A 46 -4.01 6.26 0.52
C LYS A 46 -4.40 7.09 -0.71
N GLU A 47 -3.40 7.67 -1.37
CA GLU A 47 -3.51 8.49 -2.56
C GLU A 47 -4.31 7.75 -3.63
N ALA A 48 -5.25 8.45 -4.26
CA ALA A 48 -6.24 7.84 -5.16
C ALA A 48 -5.77 7.74 -6.61
N ASP A 49 -4.69 8.45 -6.96
CA ASP A 49 -4.10 8.47 -8.29
C ASP A 49 -2.68 7.88 -8.31
N TYR A 50 -2.25 7.47 -9.50
CA TYR A 50 -0.97 6.80 -9.69
C TYR A 50 0.22 7.72 -9.39
N ASP A 51 0.17 8.95 -9.88
CA ASP A 51 1.27 9.90 -9.79
C ASP A 51 1.52 10.31 -8.33
N GLY A 52 0.44 10.60 -7.58
CA GLY A 52 0.48 10.89 -6.16
C GLY A 52 1.06 9.73 -5.34
N ARG A 53 0.65 8.49 -5.63
CA ARG A 53 1.25 7.30 -4.97
C ARG A 53 2.72 7.14 -5.27
N PHE A 54 3.11 7.33 -6.54
CA PHE A 54 4.49 7.20 -6.95
C PHE A 54 5.36 8.22 -6.20
N LEU A 55 4.97 9.49 -6.20
CA LEU A 55 5.68 10.55 -5.49
C LEU A 55 5.75 10.27 -3.98
N ARG A 56 4.62 9.85 -3.37
CA ARG A 56 4.60 9.50 -1.95
C ARG A 56 5.53 8.35 -1.61
N CYS A 57 5.58 7.31 -2.44
CA CYS A 57 6.50 6.19 -2.26
C CYS A 57 7.97 6.63 -2.40
N VAL A 58 8.28 7.51 -3.35
CA VAL A 58 9.64 8.07 -3.51
C VAL A 58 10.05 8.86 -2.27
N GLU A 59 9.18 9.71 -1.74
CA GLU A 59 9.43 10.45 -0.50
C GLU A 59 9.70 9.51 0.67
N LEU A 60 8.85 8.49 0.85
CA LEU A 60 9.01 7.51 1.92
C LEU A 60 10.33 6.74 1.82
N VAL A 61 10.76 6.37 0.61
CA VAL A 61 12.07 5.70 0.42
C VAL A 61 13.21 6.65 0.76
N LYS A 62 13.15 7.92 0.36
CA LYS A 62 14.16 8.93 0.71
C LYS A 62 14.27 9.16 2.22
N GLU A 63 13.13 9.27 2.89
CA GLU A 63 13.05 9.36 4.36
C GLU A 63 13.71 8.14 5.03
N MET A 64 13.43 6.92 4.53
CA MET A 64 14.03 5.68 5.04
C MET A 64 15.53 5.58 4.78
N MET A 65 16.02 6.20 3.71
CA MET A 65 17.45 6.26 3.37
C MET A 65 18.20 7.36 4.13
N GLY A 66 17.50 8.19 4.93
CA GLY A 66 18.10 9.29 5.66
C GLY A 66 18.49 10.47 4.77
N GLU A 67 17.98 10.53 3.53
CA GLU A 67 18.13 11.68 2.63
C GLU A 67 17.17 12.80 3.07
N GLN A 68 17.45 13.40 4.24
CA GLN A 68 16.86 14.68 4.62
C GLN A 68 17.64 15.80 3.90
N GLY A 69 17.01 16.38 2.88
CA GLY A 69 17.44 17.65 2.27
C GLY A 69 16.60 18.79 2.82
#